data_AF-A0A6H0RZH1-F1
#
_entry.id   AF-A0A6H0RZH1-F1
#
_cell.length_a   1.000
_cell.length_b   1.000
_cell.length_c   1.000
_cell.angle_alpha   90.00
_cell.angle_beta   90.00
_cell.angle_gamma   90.00
#
_symmetry.space_group_name_H-M   'P 1'
#
loop_
_entity.id
_entity.type
_entity.pdbx_description
1 polymer ?
#
loop_
_entity_poly.entity_id
_entity_poly.type
_entity_poly.pdbx_seq_one_letter_code
_entity_poly.pdbx_strand_id
1 'polypeptide(L)'
;MFERAKFMVTFIGAYRRSRSDGGGHEAALQAATDNMFRSNRVNVPDAVYETWSDPRDELALDGGDWFGDGSLQITDAHLGLLRQARLTWDGAERGAPMLDPDRPYGRSDLLAQLAEVFGTGDADELGRRHVEMYFVLARALRHATLAPGRYALTNVAPADVRSALRGYGELSAEDLGLDADGQVNLTEDHLKLLRGIEIRWPSEYECRGRLDAGCYPAAAADPKRPYGDFTFIEVDMARILGELPPAPASGPAIFEPSADLALRLQRLHWQMLGAMQVFLEQAALAPGTYGLYPDHP
;
A
#
# COMPACT_ATOMS: atom_id res chain seq x y z
N MET A 1 -3.49 14.54 -28.01
CA MET A 1 -4.58 14.50 -27.00
C MET A 1 -4.09 13.94 -25.66
N PHE A 2 -3.29 12.85 -25.67
CA PHE A 2 -2.63 12.27 -24.48
C PHE A 2 -1.72 13.22 -23.69
N GLU A 3 -0.88 14.02 -24.36
CA GLU A 3 -0.01 15.04 -23.74
C GLU A 3 -0.77 16.04 -22.86
N ARG A 4 -1.93 16.52 -23.33
CA ARG A 4 -2.81 17.44 -22.57
C ARG A 4 -3.48 16.75 -21.38
N ALA A 5 -3.75 15.46 -21.47
CA ALA A 5 -4.31 14.69 -20.35
C ALA A 5 -3.25 14.46 -19.26
N LYS A 6 -2.02 14.07 -19.65
CA LYS A 6 -0.86 13.95 -18.74
C LYS A 6 -0.58 15.29 -18.06
N PHE A 7 -0.61 16.39 -18.82
CA PHE A 7 -0.50 17.76 -18.33
C PHE A 7 -1.52 18.07 -17.21
N MET A 8 -2.81 17.79 -17.45
CA MET A 8 -3.84 18.09 -16.45
C MET A 8 -3.73 17.21 -15.19
N VAL A 9 -3.41 15.92 -15.34
CA VAL A 9 -3.31 15.01 -14.19
C VAL A 9 -2.15 15.40 -13.28
N THR A 10 -0.97 15.66 -13.83
CA THR A 10 0.21 16.10 -13.07
C THR A 10 -0.04 17.44 -12.39
N PHE A 11 -0.65 18.40 -13.11
CA PHE A 11 -1.02 19.69 -12.55
C PHE A 11 -2.03 19.58 -11.40
N ILE A 12 -3.09 18.79 -11.57
CA ILE A 12 -4.11 18.58 -10.53
C ILE A 12 -3.51 17.89 -9.30
N GLY A 13 -2.63 16.91 -9.48
CA GLY A 13 -1.95 16.23 -8.38
C GLY A 13 -1.04 17.16 -7.57
N ALA A 14 -0.19 17.94 -8.25
CA ALA A 14 0.70 18.89 -7.60
C ALA A 14 -0.07 20.06 -6.93
N TYR A 15 -1.13 20.54 -7.58
CA TYR A 15 -2.03 21.56 -7.02
C TYR A 15 -2.74 21.06 -5.76
N ARG A 16 -3.26 19.82 -5.78
CA ARG A 16 -3.90 19.21 -4.62
C ARG A 16 -2.93 19.06 -3.46
N ARG A 17 -1.71 18.55 -3.68
CA ARG A 17 -0.68 18.43 -2.64
C ARG A 17 -0.34 19.77 -1.99
N SER A 18 -0.10 20.83 -2.78
CA SER A 18 0.21 22.16 -2.23
C SER A 18 -0.96 22.81 -1.48
N ARG A 19 -2.19 22.67 -2.00
CA ARG A 19 -3.41 23.06 -1.28
C ARG A 19 -3.59 22.28 0.02
N SER A 20 -3.10 21.04 0.02
CA SER A 20 -3.14 20.18 1.17
C SER A 20 -2.16 20.70 2.24
N ASP A 21 -0.96 21.14 1.89
CA ASP A 21 0.04 21.63 2.87
C ASP A 21 -0.19 23.07 3.36
N GLY A 22 -1.44 23.56 3.26
CA GLY A 22 -1.83 24.90 3.71
C GLY A 22 -1.45 26.02 2.73
N GLY A 23 -0.98 25.69 1.53
CA GLY A 23 -0.67 26.67 0.50
C GLY A 23 -1.88 27.50 0.07
N GLY A 24 -1.70 28.82 -0.04
CA GLY A 24 -2.67 29.70 -0.69
C GLY A 24 -2.87 29.31 -2.16
N HIS A 25 -3.99 29.70 -2.77
CA HIS A 25 -4.33 29.33 -4.16
C HIS A 25 -3.21 29.67 -5.16
N GLU A 26 -2.62 30.86 -5.02
CA GLU A 26 -1.55 31.36 -5.88
C GLU A 26 -0.24 30.58 -5.68
N ALA A 27 0.09 30.23 -4.43
CA ALA A 27 1.23 29.37 -4.10
C ALA A 27 1.04 27.93 -4.61
N ALA A 28 -0.19 27.41 -4.60
CA ALA A 28 -0.53 26.09 -5.13
C ALA A 28 -0.46 26.04 -6.66
N LEU A 29 -0.87 27.10 -7.34
CA LEU A 29 -0.69 27.28 -8.78
C LEU A 29 0.80 27.36 -9.15
N GLN A 30 1.58 28.15 -8.40
CA GLN A 30 3.02 28.28 -8.63
C GLN A 30 3.75 26.97 -8.37
N ALA A 31 3.47 26.28 -7.27
CA ALA A 31 4.06 24.99 -6.95
C ALA A 31 3.69 23.92 -7.98
N ALA A 32 2.43 23.90 -8.46
CA ALA A 32 2.03 23.00 -9.54
C ALA A 32 2.77 23.31 -10.84
N THR A 33 2.93 24.59 -11.17
CA THR A 33 3.67 25.05 -12.36
C THR A 33 5.16 24.71 -12.26
N ASP A 34 5.81 24.96 -11.12
CA ASP A 34 7.21 24.67 -10.89
C ASP A 34 7.49 23.15 -10.94
N ASN A 35 6.57 22.34 -10.43
CA ASN A 35 6.65 20.87 -10.48
C ASN A 35 6.46 20.33 -11.90
N MET A 36 5.79 21.08 -12.79
CA MET A 36 5.67 20.70 -14.21
C MET A 36 6.95 20.93 -15.00
N PHE A 37 7.82 21.86 -14.57
CA PHE A 37 9.03 22.24 -15.29
C PHE A 37 10.33 21.73 -14.64
N ARG A 38 10.27 21.19 -13.41
CA ARG A 38 11.39 20.46 -12.81
C ARG A 38 11.32 19.00 -13.19
N SER A 39 12.38 18.50 -13.82
CA SER A 39 12.62 17.06 -13.87
C SER A 39 13.02 16.61 -12.47
N ASN A 40 12.02 16.27 -11.65
CA ASN A 40 12.23 15.60 -10.37
C ASN A 40 12.45 14.09 -10.57
N ARG A 41 12.58 13.61 -11.81
CA ARG A 41 12.69 12.20 -12.16
C ARG A 41 13.68 11.47 -11.25
N VAL A 42 13.27 10.32 -10.73
CA VAL A 42 14.17 9.42 -9.99
C VAL A 42 15.36 9.08 -10.89
N ASN A 43 16.57 9.41 -10.43
CA ASN A 43 17.79 9.16 -11.18
C ASN A 43 18.26 7.71 -10.96
N VAL A 44 17.75 6.80 -11.79
CA VAL A 44 18.14 5.39 -11.84
C VAL A 44 18.58 4.99 -13.25
N PRO A 45 19.36 3.90 -13.42
CA PRO A 45 19.66 3.35 -14.74
C PRO A 45 18.38 3.01 -15.53
N ASP A 46 18.43 3.10 -16.86
CA ASP A 46 17.26 2.87 -17.72
C ASP A 46 16.68 1.46 -17.55
N ALA A 47 17.53 0.43 -17.38
CA ALA A 47 17.07 -0.93 -17.12
C ALA A 47 16.21 -1.01 -15.84
N VAL A 48 16.66 -0.37 -14.75
CA VAL A 48 15.88 -0.28 -13.50
C VAL A 48 14.57 0.47 -13.71
N TYR A 49 14.60 1.57 -14.47
CA TYR A 49 13.41 2.34 -14.78
C TYR A 49 12.37 1.48 -15.52
N GLU A 50 12.80 0.69 -16.50
CA GLU A 50 11.91 -0.20 -17.27
C GLU A 50 11.38 -1.35 -16.42
N THR A 51 12.24 -2.07 -15.66
CA THR A 51 11.81 -3.14 -14.75
C THR A 51 10.80 -2.64 -13.71
N TRP A 52 10.98 -1.43 -13.17
CA TRP A 52 10.02 -0.86 -12.22
C TRP A 52 8.74 -0.36 -12.89
N SER A 53 8.79 -0.04 -14.17
CA SER A 53 7.61 0.41 -14.92
C SER A 53 6.72 -0.76 -15.30
N ASP A 54 7.28 -1.83 -15.85
CA ASP A 54 6.51 -3.02 -16.24
C ASP A 54 7.28 -4.32 -15.91
N PRO A 55 7.19 -4.82 -14.67
CA PRO A 55 7.93 -5.99 -14.24
C PRO A 55 7.36 -7.33 -14.74
N ARG A 56 6.19 -7.33 -15.40
CA ARG A 56 5.32 -8.52 -15.49
C ARG A 56 5.96 -9.71 -16.17
N ASP A 57 6.71 -9.46 -17.24
CA ASP A 57 7.33 -10.54 -18.02
C ASP A 57 8.71 -10.94 -17.46
N GLU A 58 9.34 -10.10 -16.64
CA GLU A 58 10.71 -10.31 -16.15
C GLU A 58 10.77 -11.05 -14.81
N LEU A 59 9.65 -11.15 -14.08
CA LEU A 59 9.61 -11.62 -12.69
C LEU A 59 8.52 -12.67 -12.41
N ALA A 60 8.26 -13.54 -13.37
CA ALA A 60 7.46 -14.74 -13.13
C ALA A 60 8.12 -15.60 -12.03
N LEU A 61 7.35 -16.04 -11.04
CA LEU A 61 7.83 -16.94 -10.00
C LEU A 61 7.55 -18.39 -10.37
N ASP A 62 8.33 -19.29 -9.79
CA ASP A 62 8.19 -20.72 -10.03
C ASP A 62 6.80 -21.20 -9.65
N GLY A 63 6.13 -21.88 -10.58
CA GLY A 63 4.78 -22.43 -10.39
C GLY A 63 3.66 -21.39 -10.36
N GLY A 64 3.93 -20.13 -10.71
CA GLY A 64 2.92 -19.07 -10.76
C GLY A 64 2.16 -19.01 -12.09
N ASP A 65 0.85 -18.81 -12.01
CA ASP A 65 -0.01 -18.63 -13.18
C ASP A 65 -0.08 -17.17 -13.66
N TRP A 66 0.31 -16.21 -12.79
CA TRP A 66 0.27 -14.78 -13.06
C TRP A 66 1.27 -14.00 -12.19
N PHE A 67 1.41 -12.69 -12.44
CA PHE A 67 2.40 -11.84 -11.79
C PHE A 67 2.28 -11.79 -10.26
N GLY A 68 3.22 -12.45 -9.58
CA GLY A 68 3.30 -12.54 -8.12
C GLY A 68 2.71 -13.79 -7.50
N ASP A 69 2.03 -14.61 -8.32
CA ASP A 69 1.70 -15.99 -8.00
C ASP A 69 2.92 -16.91 -8.09
N GLY A 70 2.89 -18.08 -7.44
CA GLY A 70 4.00 -19.02 -7.35
C GLY A 70 4.78 -18.94 -6.03
N SER A 71 5.85 -19.72 -5.93
CA SER A 71 6.66 -19.82 -4.70
C SER A 71 7.81 -18.80 -4.70
N LEU A 72 8.05 -18.15 -3.56
CA LEU A 72 9.14 -17.20 -3.36
C LEU A 72 9.99 -17.58 -2.16
N GLN A 73 11.31 -17.51 -2.31
CA GLN A 73 12.24 -17.62 -1.19
C GLN A 73 12.35 -16.29 -0.43
N ILE A 74 11.78 -16.24 0.77
CA ILE A 74 11.91 -15.11 1.70
C ILE A 74 13.14 -15.33 2.59
N THR A 75 14.04 -14.35 2.65
CA THR A 75 15.31 -14.40 3.38
C THR A 75 15.26 -13.46 4.58
N ASP A 76 16.24 -13.54 5.48
CA ASP A 76 16.38 -12.55 6.56
C ASP A 76 16.56 -11.12 6.05
N ALA A 77 17.20 -10.93 4.89
CA ALA A 77 17.34 -9.62 4.25
C ALA A 77 15.98 -9.06 3.82
N HIS A 78 15.13 -9.90 3.20
CA HIS A 78 13.74 -9.53 2.87
C HIS A 78 12.96 -9.09 4.11
N LEU A 79 13.01 -9.88 5.18
CA LEU A 79 12.30 -9.58 6.42
C LEU A 79 12.85 -8.33 7.13
N GLY A 80 14.17 -8.15 7.13
CA GLY A 80 14.83 -6.98 7.68
C GLY A 80 14.42 -5.69 6.97
N LEU A 81 14.30 -5.72 5.65
CA LEU A 81 13.83 -4.58 4.86
C LEU A 81 12.32 -4.34 5.04
N LEU A 82 11.50 -5.39 5.06
CA LEU A 82 10.06 -5.28 5.29
C LEU A 82 9.74 -4.60 6.63
N ARG A 83 10.51 -4.90 7.69
CA ARG A 83 10.36 -4.24 9.00
C ARG A 83 10.68 -2.74 8.98
N GLN A 84 11.36 -2.24 7.95
CA GLN A 84 11.63 -0.82 7.74
C GLN A 84 10.57 -0.14 6.86
N ALA A 85 9.57 -0.91 6.39
CA ALA A 85 8.52 -0.39 5.54
C ALA A 85 7.83 0.81 6.19
N ARG A 86 7.61 1.84 5.38
CA ARG A 86 6.74 2.97 5.71
C ARG A 86 5.53 2.91 4.83
N LEU A 87 4.36 3.04 5.43
CA LEU A 87 3.09 3.12 4.72
C LEU A 87 2.55 4.54 4.71
N THR A 88 1.80 4.84 3.66
CA THR A 88 0.93 6.00 3.51
C THR A 88 -0.41 5.54 2.93
N TRP A 89 -1.27 6.48 2.56
CA TRP A 89 -2.59 6.20 2.01
C TRP A 89 -2.66 6.53 0.52
N ASP A 90 -3.10 5.56 -0.29
CA ASP A 90 -3.59 5.81 -1.65
C ASP A 90 -4.95 6.47 -1.58
N GLY A 91 -5.05 7.73 -1.99
CA GLY A 91 -6.33 8.45 -2.01
C GLY A 91 -7.21 8.19 -3.24
N ALA A 92 -6.81 7.29 -4.14
CA ALA A 92 -7.64 6.94 -5.30
C ALA A 92 -8.92 6.21 -4.87
N GLU A 93 -10.05 6.46 -5.57
CA GLU A 93 -11.31 5.72 -5.35
C GLU A 93 -11.77 5.74 -3.87
N ARG A 94 -11.82 4.58 -3.18
CA ARG A 94 -12.09 4.49 -1.73
C ARG A 94 -10.82 4.66 -0.90
N GLY A 95 -9.69 4.34 -1.51
CA GLY A 95 -8.36 4.43 -0.95
C GLY A 95 -7.93 3.17 -0.23
N ALA A 96 -6.63 3.05 0.01
CA ALA A 96 -6.08 1.90 0.74
C ALA A 96 -4.65 2.20 1.22
N PRO A 97 -4.09 1.41 2.17
CA PRO A 97 -2.68 1.52 2.53
C PRO A 97 -1.74 1.22 1.35
N MET A 98 -0.65 1.97 1.22
CA MET A 98 0.43 1.72 0.27
C MET A 98 1.81 1.93 0.90
N LEU A 99 2.86 1.32 0.35
CA LEU A 99 4.23 1.73 0.66
C LEU A 99 4.43 3.21 0.31
N ASP A 100 5.10 3.96 1.18
CA ASP A 100 5.45 5.36 0.99
C ASP A 100 6.29 5.50 -0.29
N PRO A 101 5.78 6.15 -1.34
CA PRO A 101 6.47 6.20 -2.62
C PRO A 101 7.71 7.13 -2.57
N ASP A 102 7.88 7.97 -1.55
CA ASP A 102 9.08 8.80 -1.39
C ASP A 102 10.20 8.04 -0.67
N ARG A 103 9.83 7.13 0.23
CA ARG A 103 10.75 6.35 1.09
C ARG A 103 10.15 5.02 1.51
N PRO A 104 10.02 4.04 0.59
CA PRO A 104 9.30 2.79 0.85
C PRO A 104 9.78 2.06 2.10
N TYR A 105 11.09 2.13 2.37
CA TYR A 105 11.73 1.51 3.54
C TYR A 105 12.46 2.53 4.42
N GLY A 106 11.97 3.77 4.47
CA GLY A 106 12.46 4.79 5.40
C GLY A 106 13.59 5.69 4.91
N ARG A 107 14.28 5.31 3.82
CA ARG A 107 15.31 6.15 3.18
C ARG A 107 14.87 6.64 1.81
N SER A 108 15.36 7.81 1.41
CA SER A 108 15.09 8.40 0.10
C SER A 108 16.05 7.91 -1.00
N ASP A 109 17.15 7.21 -0.65
CA ASP A 109 18.16 6.66 -1.55
C ASP A 109 17.95 5.15 -1.78
N LEU A 110 16.79 4.79 -2.35
CA LEU A 110 16.31 3.40 -2.41
C LEU A 110 17.34 2.41 -2.98
N LEU A 111 17.99 2.71 -4.11
CA LEU A 111 18.99 1.79 -4.69
C LEU A 111 20.18 1.54 -3.75
N ALA A 112 20.64 2.57 -3.03
CA ALA A 112 21.74 2.41 -2.08
C ALA A 112 21.31 1.59 -0.85
N GLN A 113 20.08 1.78 -0.38
CA GLN A 113 19.51 0.94 0.68
C GLN A 113 19.39 -0.53 0.26
N LEU A 114 18.90 -0.79 -0.95
CA LEU A 114 18.81 -2.16 -1.48
C LEU A 114 20.21 -2.78 -1.63
N ALA A 115 21.20 -2.02 -2.10
CA ALA A 115 22.58 -2.49 -2.23
C ALA A 115 23.19 -2.91 -0.89
N GLU A 116 22.94 -2.13 0.17
CA GLU A 116 23.36 -2.44 1.53
C GLU A 116 22.69 -3.71 2.07
N VAL A 117 21.37 -3.84 1.87
CA VAL A 117 20.57 -4.95 2.40
C VAL A 117 20.89 -6.27 1.70
N PHE A 118 21.03 -6.25 0.37
CA PHE A 118 21.22 -7.45 -0.44
C PHE A 118 22.69 -7.73 -0.78
N GLY A 119 23.61 -6.83 -0.43
CA GLY A 119 25.04 -7.02 -0.61
C GLY A 119 25.49 -7.06 -2.08
N THR A 120 24.77 -6.38 -2.97
CA THR A 120 25.02 -6.36 -4.41
C THR A 120 25.06 -4.93 -4.94
N GLY A 121 25.93 -4.67 -5.90
CA GLY A 121 26.02 -3.39 -6.62
C GLY A 121 25.43 -3.45 -8.04
N ASP A 122 24.88 -4.60 -8.43
CA ASP A 122 24.28 -4.79 -9.75
C ASP A 122 22.91 -4.11 -9.80
N ALA A 123 22.80 -3.05 -10.60
CA ALA A 123 21.58 -2.26 -10.71
C ALA A 123 20.37 -3.10 -11.17
N ASP A 124 20.56 -4.05 -12.08
CA ASP A 124 19.47 -4.87 -12.61
C ASP A 124 18.95 -5.84 -11.54
N GLU A 125 19.86 -6.36 -10.70
CA GLU A 125 19.47 -7.12 -9.51
C GLU A 125 18.71 -6.25 -8.52
N LEU A 126 19.20 -5.05 -8.20
CA LEU A 126 18.54 -4.13 -7.28
C LEU A 126 17.14 -3.70 -7.78
N GLY A 127 17.01 -3.49 -9.09
CA GLY A 127 15.73 -3.24 -9.74
C GLY A 127 14.73 -4.36 -9.45
N ARG A 128 15.16 -5.61 -9.66
CA ARG A 128 14.35 -6.81 -9.35
C ARG A 128 14.04 -6.94 -7.86
N ARG A 129 14.97 -6.66 -6.95
CA ARG A 129 14.75 -6.74 -5.49
C ARG A 129 13.62 -5.85 -5.00
N HIS A 130 13.48 -4.63 -5.55
CA HIS A 130 12.39 -3.75 -5.15
C HIS A 130 11.01 -4.29 -5.56
N VAL A 131 10.91 -4.85 -6.75
CA VAL A 131 9.67 -5.52 -7.20
C VAL A 131 9.44 -6.81 -6.42
N GLU A 132 10.50 -7.56 -6.10
CA GLU A 132 10.41 -8.75 -5.26
C GLU A 132 9.79 -8.46 -3.89
N MET A 133 10.06 -7.27 -3.32
CA MET A 133 9.43 -6.85 -2.06
C MET A 133 7.92 -6.69 -2.14
N TYR A 134 7.32 -6.46 -3.33
CA TYR A 134 5.87 -6.56 -3.51
C TYR A 134 5.39 -7.99 -3.25
N PHE A 135 6.09 -9.00 -3.77
CA PHE A 135 5.78 -10.40 -3.53
C PHE A 135 5.96 -10.78 -2.05
N VAL A 136 7.00 -10.24 -1.39
CA VAL A 136 7.26 -10.44 0.04
C VAL A 136 6.13 -9.84 0.88
N LEU A 137 5.69 -8.61 0.57
CA LEU A 137 4.60 -7.94 1.29
C LEU A 137 3.30 -8.77 1.23
N ALA A 138 2.91 -9.22 0.03
CA ALA A 138 1.70 -10.01 -0.15
C ALA A 138 1.73 -11.32 0.67
N ARG A 139 2.89 -11.99 0.73
CA ARG A 139 3.08 -13.21 1.52
C ARG A 139 3.10 -12.91 3.02
N ALA A 140 3.74 -11.83 3.45
CA ALA A 140 3.76 -11.45 4.85
C ALA A 140 2.35 -11.25 5.40
N LEU A 141 1.47 -10.56 4.68
CA LEU A 141 0.09 -10.32 5.10
C LEU A 141 -0.73 -11.60 5.27
N ARG A 142 -0.37 -12.67 4.57
CA ARG A 142 -1.10 -13.95 4.57
C ARG A 142 -0.52 -14.99 5.53
N HIS A 143 0.80 -14.99 5.69
CA HIS A 143 1.53 -16.03 6.44
C HIS A 143 2.07 -15.56 7.79
N ALA A 144 2.34 -14.27 7.95
CA ALA A 144 2.89 -13.76 9.20
C ALA A 144 1.84 -13.76 10.32
N THR A 145 2.33 -13.80 11.56
CA THR A 145 1.47 -13.86 12.74
C THR A 145 1.75 -12.70 13.69
N LEU A 146 0.67 -12.09 14.18
CA LEU A 146 0.70 -11.07 15.22
C LEU A 146 -0.58 -11.22 16.04
N ALA A 147 -0.48 -11.15 17.37
CA ALA A 147 -1.65 -11.21 18.24
C ALA A 147 -2.38 -9.85 18.27
N PRO A 148 -3.70 -9.80 18.52
CA PRO A 148 -4.36 -8.54 18.86
C PRO A 148 -3.70 -7.86 20.06
N GLY A 149 -3.73 -6.53 20.11
CA GLY A 149 -3.10 -5.79 21.19
C GLY A 149 -2.90 -4.31 20.86
N ARG A 150 -2.26 -3.61 21.80
CA ARG A 150 -1.86 -2.21 21.63
C ARG A 150 -0.39 -2.17 21.20
N TYR A 151 -0.12 -1.48 20.11
CA TYR A 151 1.20 -1.47 19.49
C TYR A 151 1.65 -0.04 19.16
N ALA A 152 2.89 0.28 19.51
CA ALA A 152 3.51 1.51 19.06
C ALA A 152 3.86 1.43 17.57
N LEU A 153 3.71 2.56 16.87
CA LEU A 153 4.25 2.75 15.53
C LEU A 153 5.73 3.13 15.66
N THR A 154 6.61 2.47 14.89
CA THR A 154 8.06 2.76 14.94
C THR A 154 8.57 3.51 13.72
N ASN A 155 8.02 3.25 12.53
CA ASN A 155 8.52 3.81 11.28
C ASN A 155 7.74 5.05 10.84
N VAL A 156 6.53 5.27 11.37
CA VAL A 156 5.71 6.46 11.12
C VAL A 156 5.19 7.00 12.44
N ALA A 157 4.91 8.30 12.50
CA ALA A 157 4.28 8.91 13.67
C ALA A 157 2.74 8.81 13.60
N PRO A 158 2.03 8.85 14.74
CA PRO A 158 0.58 9.00 14.75
C PRO A 158 0.08 10.24 13.98
N ALA A 159 0.91 11.29 13.89
CA ALA A 159 0.62 12.46 13.07
C ALA A 159 0.69 12.17 11.56
N ASP A 160 1.56 11.27 11.13
CA ASP A 160 1.67 10.86 9.72
C ASP A 160 0.39 10.11 9.29
N VAL A 161 -0.13 9.22 10.13
CA VAL A 161 -1.40 8.52 9.90
C VAL A 161 -2.57 9.51 9.73
N ARG A 162 -2.66 10.51 10.63
CA ARG A 162 -3.67 11.58 10.54
C ARG A 162 -3.52 12.38 9.25
N SER A 163 -2.29 12.72 8.87
CA SER A 163 -2.00 13.47 7.66
C SER A 163 -2.42 12.68 6.41
N ALA A 164 -2.10 11.38 6.34
CA ALA A 164 -2.43 10.53 5.21
C ALA A 164 -3.95 10.45 4.94
N LEU A 165 -4.77 10.47 6.00
CA LEU A 165 -6.23 10.30 5.92
C LEU A 165 -7.04 11.61 6.00
N ARG A 166 -6.39 12.77 6.07
CA ARG A 166 -7.06 14.09 6.19
C ARG A 166 -8.07 14.42 5.09
N GLY A 167 -7.97 13.76 3.93
CA GLY A 167 -8.89 13.92 2.80
C GLY A 167 -10.26 13.27 3.01
N TYR A 168 -10.41 12.46 4.07
CA TYR A 168 -11.59 11.65 4.35
C TYR A 168 -12.49 12.24 5.45
N GLY A 169 -12.27 13.51 5.81
CA GLY A 169 -13.06 14.25 6.79
C GLY A 169 -12.35 14.46 8.12
N GLU A 170 -13.09 14.98 9.10
CA GLU A 170 -12.60 15.19 10.47
C GLU A 170 -12.64 13.86 11.24
N LEU A 171 -11.62 13.03 11.03
CA LEU A 171 -11.48 11.74 11.70
C LEU A 171 -10.87 11.90 13.09
N SER A 172 -11.51 11.29 14.09
CA SER A 172 -10.97 11.21 15.44
C SER A 172 -9.80 10.22 15.53
N ALA A 173 -9.07 10.24 16.64
CA ALA A 173 -8.05 9.19 16.90
C ALA A 173 -8.67 7.78 16.87
N GLU A 174 -9.89 7.65 17.38
CA GLU A 174 -10.63 6.38 17.41
C GLU A 174 -11.01 5.88 16.01
N ASP A 175 -11.34 6.78 15.08
CA ASP A 175 -11.61 6.44 13.68
C ASP A 175 -10.36 5.94 12.96
N LEU A 176 -9.19 6.38 13.40
CA LEU A 176 -7.89 5.97 12.89
C LEU A 176 -7.30 4.76 13.65
N GLY A 177 -8.00 4.28 14.69
CA GLY A 177 -7.58 3.13 15.48
C GLY A 177 -6.44 3.45 16.43
N LEU A 178 -6.22 4.74 16.72
CA LEU A 178 -5.20 5.25 17.61
C LEU A 178 -5.82 5.50 18.99
N ASP A 179 -5.14 5.08 20.05
CA ASP A 179 -5.51 5.42 21.41
C ASP A 179 -4.92 6.76 21.87
N ALA A 180 -5.12 7.10 23.15
CA ALA A 180 -4.66 8.33 23.76
C ALA A 180 -3.13 8.49 23.76
N ASP A 181 -2.38 7.38 23.76
CA ASP A 181 -0.92 7.34 23.69
C ASP A 181 -0.42 7.34 22.22
N GLY A 182 -1.35 7.32 21.26
CA GLY A 182 -1.04 7.20 19.83
C GLY A 182 -0.64 5.80 19.40
N GLN A 183 -0.89 4.77 20.22
CA GLN A 183 -0.68 3.38 19.83
C GLN A 183 -1.86 2.89 19.00
N VAL A 184 -1.59 1.97 18.07
CA VAL A 184 -2.63 1.32 17.28
C VAL A 184 -3.26 0.21 18.11
N ASN A 185 -4.59 0.23 18.20
CA ASN A 185 -5.38 -0.85 18.78
C ASN A 185 -5.69 -1.90 17.70
N LEU A 186 -4.85 -2.93 17.60
CA LEU A 186 -4.99 -4.01 16.64
C LEU A 186 -5.96 -5.07 17.17
N THR A 187 -6.98 -5.42 16.38
CA THR A 187 -8.04 -6.39 16.75
C THR A 187 -8.01 -7.61 15.83
N GLU A 188 -8.74 -8.66 16.20
CA GLU A 188 -8.94 -9.84 15.34
C GLU A 188 -9.55 -9.48 13.97
N ASP A 189 -10.46 -8.50 13.92
CA ASP A 189 -11.06 -8.06 12.66
C ASP A 189 -10.03 -7.42 11.73
N HIS A 190 -9.10 -6.63 12.27
CA HIS A 190 -7.98 -6.10 11.50
C HIS A 190 -7.12 -7.23 10.92
N LEU A 191 -6.79 -8.24 11.73
CA LEU A 191 -5.97 -9.38 11.30
C LEU A 191 -6.68 -10.20 10.21
N LYS A 192 -8.00 -10.39 10.29
CA LYS A 192 -8.78 -11.03 9.22
C LYS A 192 -8.73 -10.21 7.93
N LEU A 193 -8.95 -8.90 8.02
CA LEU A 193 -8.92 -8.00 6.86
C LEU A 193 -7.52 -7.92 6.24
N LEU A 194 -6.45 -7.91 7.04
CA LEU A 194 -5.06 -7.94 6.54
C LEU A 194 -4.79 -9.20 5.72
N ARG A 195 -5.28 -10.36 6.14
CA ARG A 195 -5.11 -11.61 5.38
C ARG A 195 -5.87 -11.60 4.05
N GLY A 196 -7.01 -10.92 4.00
CA GLY A 196 -7.84 -10.77 2.80
C GLY A 196 -7.55 -9.52 1.98
N ILE A 197 -6.50 -8.76 2.31
CA ILE A 197 -6.18 -7.54 1.57
C ILE A 197 -5.47 -7.88 0.25
N GLU A 198 -5.93 -7.28 -0.84
CA GLU A 198 -5.37 -7.49 -2.17
C GLU A 198 -4.30 -6.44 -2.46
N ILE A 199 -3.04 -6.89 -2.54
CA ILE A 199 -1.90 -6.05 -2.89
C ILE A 199 -1.69 -6.11 -4.39
N ARG A 200 -1.46 -4.94 -5.01
CA ARG A 200 -1.14 -4.79 -6.42
C ARG A 200 0.18 -4.06 -6.63
N TRP A 201 0.89 -4.43 -7.69
CA TRP A 201 1.85 -3.53 -8.31
C TRP A 201 1.09 -2.48 -9.13
N PRO A 202 1.49 -1.19 -9.09
CA PRO A 202 0.83 -0.17 -9.89
C PRO A 202 0.93 -0.48 -11.39
N SER A 203 0.01 0.06 -12.19
CA SER A 203 0.09 -0.06 -13.65
C SER A 203 1.35 0.62 -14.20
N GLU A 204 1.77 0.24 -15.41
CA GLU A 204 2.92 0.86 -16.08
C GLU A 204 2.81 2.39 -16.14
N TYR A 205 1.62 2.90 -16.45
CA TYR A 205 1.36 4.34 -16.50
C TYR A 205 1.55 5.00 -15.12
N GLU A 206 1.05 4.38 -14.05
CA GLU A 206 1.24 4.88 -12.69
C GLU A 206 2.72 4.83 -12.28
N CYS A 207 3.44 3.76 -12.63
CA CYS A 207 4.86 3.60 -12.33
C CYS A 207 5.71 4.66 -13.03
N ARG A 208 5.57 4.82 -14.36
CA ARG A 208 6.27 5.88 -15.11
C ARG A 208 5.92 7.26 -14.57
N GLY A 209 4.65 7.50 -14.25
CA GLY A 209 4.20 8.77 -13.66
C GLY A 209 4.84 9.07 -12.30
N ARG A 210 4.99 8.07 -11.43
CA ARG A 210 5.70 8.21 -10.14
C ARG A 210 7.19 8.48 -10.35
N LEU A 211 7.83 7.69 -11.20
CA LEU A 211 9.25 7.84 -11.50
C LEU A 211 9.57 9.22 -12.08
N ASP A 212 8.76 9.71 -13.02
CA ASP A 212 8.86 11.05 -13.60
C ASP A 212 8.67 12.16 -12.54
N ALA A 213 7.85 11.90 -11.51
CA ALA A 213 7.59 12.81 -10.41
C ALA A 213 8.63 12.76 -9.27
N GLY A 214 9.61 11.85 -9.35
CA GLY A 214 10.65 11.68 -8.32
C GLY A 214 10.27 10.73 -7.19
N CYS A 215 9.21 9.96 -7.37
CA CYS A 215 8.76 8.96 -6.43
C CYS A 215 9.01 7.55 -6.98
N TYR A 216 9.20 6.59 -6.09
CA TYR A 216 9.36 5.19 -6.43
C TYR A 216 7.99 4.53 -6.67
N PRO A 217 7.87 3.63 -7.66
CA PRO A 217 6.78 2.66 -7.71
C PRO A 217 6.74 1.88 -6.40
N ALA A 218 5.54 1.63 -5.91
CA ALA A 218 5.35 1.11 -4.56
C ALA A 218 4.13 0.20 -4.56
N ALA A 219 4.28 -0.97 -3.95
CA ALA A 219 3.18 -1.88 -3.69
C ALA A 219 2.09 -1.17 -2.88
N ALA A 220 0.85 -1.36 -3.31
CA ALA A 220 -0.31 -0.77 -2.66
C ALA A 220 -1.39 -1.83 -2.54
N ALA A 221 -2.21 -1.76 -1.50
CA ALA A 221 -3.51 -2.41 -1.56
C ALA A 221 -4.33 -1.78 -2.71
N ASP A 222 -5.17 -2.57 -3.38
CA ASP A 222 -6.00 -2.05 -4.46
C ASP A 222 -6.94 -0.96 -3.91
N PRO A 223 -6.83 0.31 -4.34
CA PRO A 223 -7.59 1.41 -3.76
C PRO A 223 -9.08 1.40 -4.15
N LYS A 224 -9.44 0.60 -5.16
CA LYS A 224 -10.81 0.40 -5.63
C LYS A 224 -11.45 -0.83 -5.02
N ARG A 225 -10.67 -1.90 -4.83
CA ARG A 225 -11.14 -3.20 -4.35
C ARG A 225 -10.13 -3.85 -3.39
N PRO A 226 -9.87 -3.22 -2.23
CA PRO A 226 -8.80 -3.65 -1.33
C PRO A 226 -9.02 -5.02 -0.69
N TYR A 227 -10.24 -5.56 -0.71
CA TYR A 227 -10.60 -6.78 0.01
C TYR A 227 -11.20 -7.88 -0.88
N GLY A 228 -11.17 -7.72 -2.21
CA GLY A 228 -11.79 -8.66 -3.13
C GLY A 228 -12.25 -8.05 -4.45
N ASP A 229 -13.45 -8.42 -4.89
CA ASP A 229 -13.93 -8.12 -6.25
C ASP A 229 -14.94 -6.96 -6.31
N PHE A 230 -15.49 -6.54 -5.17
CA PHE A 230 -16.56 -5.55 -5.13
C PHE A 230 -16.02 -4.13 -4.91
N THR A 231 -16.54 -3.17 -5.67
CA THR A 231 -16.28 -1.74 -5.46
C THR A 231 -17.02 -1.20 -4.23
N PHE A 232 -18.10 -1.87 -3.82
CA PHE A 232 -18.73 -1.65 -2.53
C PHE A 232 -18.02 -2.56 -1.52
N ILE A 233 -16.90 -2.05 -1.02
CA ILE A 233 -15.90 -2.79 -0.23
C ILE A 233 -16.50 -3.43 1.02
N GLU A 234 -17.58 -2.85 1.55
CA GLU A 234 -18.31 -3.30 2.73
C GLU A 234 -18.84 -4.74 2.56
N VAL A 235 -19.17 -5.15 1.33
CA VAL A 235 -19.60 -6.53 1.04
C VAL A 235 -18.46 -7.51 1.31
N ASP A 236 -17.26 -7.20 0.81
CA ASP A 236 -16.10 -8.07 0.94
C ASP A 236 -15.56 -8.06 2.37
N MET A 237 -15.54 -6.90 3.02
CA MET A 237 -15.22 -6.79 4.44
C MET A 237 -16.18 -7.63 5.29
N ALA A 238 -17.50 -7.49 5.10
CA ALA A 238 -18.49 -8.28 5.82
C ALA A 238 -18.34 -9.78 5.52
N ARG A 239 -17.96 -10.17 4.29
CA ARG A 239 -17.67 -11.57 3.96
C ARG A 239 -16.49 -12.10 4.75
N ILE A 240 -15.37 -11.38 4.75
CA ILE A 240 -14.14 -11.75 5.48
C ILE A 240 -14.39 -11.84 6.99
N LEU A 241 -15.20 -10.94 7.53
CA LEU A 241 -15.53 -10.90 8.95
C LEU A 241 -16.59 -11.92 9.37
N GLY A 242 -17.29 -12.55 8.42
CA GLY A 242 -18.37 -13.50 8.68
C GLY A 242 -19.69 -12.83 9.07
N GLU A 243 -19.93 -11.62 8.60
CA GLU A 243 -21.05 -10.74 8.97
C GLU A 243 -22.09 -10.58 7.86
N LEU A 244 -21.90 -11.25 6.72
CA LEU A 244 -22.93 -11.30 5.69
C LEU A 244 -24.19 -12.00 6.24
N PRO A 245 -25.39 -11.46 5.95
CA PRO A 245 -26.62 -12.12 6.30
C PRO A 245 -26.73 -13.47 5.57
N PRO A 246 -27.52 -14.42 6.12
CA PRO A 246 -27.81 -15.66 5.41
C PRO A 246 -28.48 -15.36 4.07
N ALA A 247 -28.22 -16.20 3.07
CA ALA A 247 -28.86 -16.07 1.77
C ALA A 247 -30.40 -16.09 1.91
N PRO A 248 -31.13 -15.22 1.19
CA PRO A 248 -32.58 -15.22 1.25
C PRO A 248 -33.15 -16.53 0.67
N ALA A 249 -34.29 -16.98 1.20
CA ALA A 249 -34.98 -18.19 0.71
C ALA A 249 -35.51 -18.04 -0.74
N SER A 250 -35.71 -16.81 -1.21
CA SER A 250 -36.12 -16.49 -2.58
C SER A 250 -35.67 -15.08 -2.95
N GLY A 251 -35.28 -14.87 -4.22
CA GLY A 251 -34.83 -13.58 -4.73
C GLY A 251 -33.31 -13.38 -4.61
N PRO A 252 -32.79 -12.26 -5.13
CA PRO A 252 -31.37 -11.95 -5.07
C PRO A 252 -30.92 -11.63 -3.64
N ALA A 253 -29.72 -12.08 -3.26
CA ALA A 253 -29.09 -11.65 -2.02
C ALA A 253 -28.66 -10.18 -2.16
N ILE A 254 -29.30 -9.28 -1.41
CA ILE A 254 -28.95 -7.87 -1.34
C ILE A 254 -28.33 -7.61 0.03
N PHE A 255 -27.12 -7.05 0.05
CA PHE A 255 -26.46 -6.64 1.28
C PHE A 255 -26.69 -5.15 1.54
N GLU A 256 -27.55 -4.86 2.52
CA GLU A 256 -27.78 -3.52 3.05
C GLU A 256 -27.39 -3.53 4.54
N PRO A 257 -26.17 -3.12 4.90
CA PRO A 257 -25.75 -3.08 6.29
C PRO A 257 -26.59 -2.09 7.09
N SER A 258 -26.84 -2.39 8.36
CA SER A 258 -27.38 -1.39 9.29
C SER A 258 -26.42 -0.19 9.38
N ALA A 259 -26.92 0.97 9.82
CA ALA A 259 -26.09 2.16 9.99
C ALA A 259 -24.86 1.89 10.88
N ASP A 260 -25.04 1.12 11.96
CA ASP A 260 -23.97 0.76 12.88
C ASP A 260 -22.92 -0.14 12.23
N LEU A 261 -23.36 -1.13 11.44
CA LEU A 261 -22.45 -2.01 10.71
C LEU A 261 -21.67 -1.24 9.64
N ALA A 262 -22.37 -0.40 8.85
CA ALA A 262 -21.73 0.43 7.84
C ALA A 262 -20.67 1.35 8.44
N LEU A 263 -20.99 1.99 9.58
CA LEU A 263 -20.04 2.84 10.30
C LEU A 263 -18.83 2.04 10.81
N ARG A 264 -19.05 0.86 11.40
CA ARG A 264 -17.96 0.00 11.88
C ARG A 264 -17.05 -0.44 10.74
N LEU A 265 -17.60 -0.89 9.61
CA LEU A 265 -16.80 -1.31 8.45
C LEU A 265 -16.00 -0.13 7.87
N GLN A 266 -16.61 1.05 7.75
CA GLN A 266 -15.90 2.24 7.29
C GLN A 266 -14.76 2.65 8.24
N ARG A 267 -14.96 2.54 9.56
CA ARG A 267 -13.91 2.78 10.55
C ARG A 267 -12.78 1.75 10.44
N LEU A 268 -13.10 0.46 10.40
CA LEU A 268 -12.10 -0.60 10.18
C LEU A 268 -11.25 -0.33 8.94
N HIS A 269 -11.87 0.15 7.85
CA HIS A 269 -11.16 0.47 6.62
C HIS A 269 -10.10 1.57 6.80
N TRP A 270 -10.43 2.67 7.48
CA TRP A 270 -9.45 3.72 7.79
C TRP A 270 -8.37 3.25 8.77
N GLN A 271 -8.73 2.40 9.72
CA GLN A 271 -7.80 1.82 10.70
C GLN A 271 -6.74 0.93 10.04
N MET A 272 -6.99 0.43 8.82
CA MET A 272 -6.04 -0.45 8.13
C MET A 272 -4.68 0.18 7.86
N LEU A 273 -4.55 1.50 7.75
CA LEU A 273 -3.24 2.13 7.60
C LEU A 273 -2.35 1.86 8.81
N GLY A 274 -2.84 2.17 10.01
CA GLY A 274 -2.12 1.92 11.26
C GLY A 274 -1.95 0.43 11.53
N ALA A 275 -3.01 -0.36 11.29
CA ALA A 275 -2.98 -1.81 11.51
C ALA A 275 -1.95 -2.51 10.62
N MET A 276 -1.92 -2.18 9.32
CA MET A 276 -0.95 -2.75 8.37
C MET A 276 0.47 -2.29 8.71
N GLN A 277 0.66 -1.03 9.09
CA GLN A 277 1.98 -0.51 9.48
C GLN A 277 2.57 -1.29 10.66
N VAL A 278 1.80 -1.44 11.74
CA VAL A 278 2.19 -2.24 12.91
C VAL A 278 2.45 -3.69 12.53
N PHE A 279 1.61 -4.26 11.66
CA PHE A 279 1.77 -5.64 11.23
C PHE A 279 3.10 -5.85 10.50
N LEU A 280 3.50 -4.96 9.59
CA LEU A 280 4.79 -5.06 8.90
C LEU A 280 5.99 -4.85 9.82
N GLU A 281 5.85 -4.00 10.83
CA GLU A 281 6.89 -3.73 11.83
C GLU A 281 7.11 -4.93 12.77
N GLN A 282 6.03 -5.62 13.17
CA GLN A 282 6.06 -6.49 14.36
C GLN A 282 5.63 -7.94 14.13
N ALA A 283 4.97 -8.27 13.01
CA ALA A 283 4.53 -9.63 12.76
C ALA A 283 5.71 -10.59 12.59
N ALA A 284 5.53 -11.81 13.11
CA ALA A 284 6.51 -12.87 13.01
C ALA A 284 6.29 -13.68 11.72
N LEU A 285 7.31 -13.69 10.86
CA LEU A 285 7.47 -14.58 9.72
C LEU A 285 8.91 -15.09 9.72
N ALA A 286 9.12 -16.39 9.55
CA ALA A 286 10.46 -16.97 9.44
C ALA A 286 10.95 -16.92 7.98
N PRO A 287 12.26 -16.88 7.71
CA PRO A 287 12.78 -17.16 6.38
C PRO A 287 12.31 -18.53 5.88
N GLY A 288 12.04 -18.66 4.58
CA GLY A 288 11.49 -19.87 4.00
C GLY A 288 10.93 -19.66 2.60
N THR A 289 10.47 -20.74 1.99
CA THR A 289 9.76 -20.70 0.70
C THR A 289 8.26 -20.57 0.97
N TYR A 290 7.63 -19.56 0.38
CA TYR A 290 6.21 -19.29 0.55
C TYR A 290 5.53 -19.12 -0.81
N GLY A 291 4.48 -19.90 -1.05
CA GLY A 291 3.51 -19.58 -2.08
C GLY A 291 2.66 -18.37 -1.69
N LEU A 292 1.91 -17.84 -2.66
CA LEU A 292 1.07 -16.68 -2.44
C LEU A 292 -0.09 -16.98 -1.47
N TYR A 293 -0.61 -18.22 -1.43
CA TYR A 293 -1.67 -18.64 -0.50
C TYR A 293 -1.15 -19.75 0.45
N PRO A 294 -1.59 -19.79 1.72
CA PRO A 294 -1.18 -20.84 2.68
C PRO A 294 -1.40 -22.28 2.21
N ASP A 295 -2.44 -22.50 1.40
CA ASP A 295 -2.83 -23.83 0.92
C ASP A 295 -2.09 -24.25 -0.37
N HIS A 296 -1.27 -23.37 -0.93
CA HIS A 296 -0.53 -23.57 -2.17
C HIS A 296 0.95 -23.26 -1.93
N PRO A 297 1.79 -24.25 -1.53
CA PRO A 297 3.21 -24.06 -1.31
C PRO A 297 3.97 -23.74 -2.59
#